data_AF-U2QV63-F1
#
_entry.id   AF-U2QV63-F1
#
_cell.length_a   1.000
_cell.length_b   1.000
_cell.length_c   1.000
_cell.angle_alpha   90.00
_cell.angle_beta   90.00
_cell.angle_gamma   90.00
#
_symmetry.space_group_name_H-M   'P 1'
#
loop_
_entity.id
_entity.type
_entity.pdbx_description
1 polymer ?
#
loop_
_entity_poly.entity_id
_entity_poly.type
_entity_poly.pdbx_seq_one_letter_code
_entity_poly.pdbx_strand_id
1 'polypeptide(L)'
;MNITILRVITSIGGHLAWTAIAGGALTIAKRDKNLELSHFMKSQFIFFFSSIILMHALWDMDLPINNLLQMAVLIILVWTELFVIINADLKEITRYKYDV
;
A
#
# COMPACT_ATOMS: atom_id res chain seq x y z
N MET A 1 -0.73 -14.74 24.47
CA MET A 1 0.22 -14.71 23.34
C MET A 1 1.31 -13.70 23.68
N ASN A 2 2.59 -14.03 23.46
CA ASN A 2 3.67 -13.08 23.67
C ASN A 2 3.52 -11.92 22.65
N ILE A 3 3.66 -10.67 23.09
CA ILE A 3 3.61 -9.47 22.24
C ILE A 3 4.55 -9.56 21.03
N THR A 4 5.67 -10.27 21.17
CA THR A 4 6.64 -10.51 20.10
C THR A 4 6.02 -11.33 18.97
N ILE A 5 5.30 -12.41 19.30
CA ILE A 5 4.65 -13.28 18.31
C ILE A 5 3.54 -12.51 17.60
N LEU A 6 2.76 -11.72 18.35
CA LEU A 6 1.72 -10.87 17.76
C LEU A 6 2.33 -9.88 16.76
N ARG A 7 3.42 -9.20 17.11
CA ARG A 7 4.11 -8.26 16.21
C ARG A 7 4.69 -8.93 14.97
N VAL A 8 5.21 -10.16 15.08
CA VAL A 8 5.71 -10.92 13.93
C VAL A 8 4.57 -11.23 12.97
N ILE A 9 3.44 -11.74 13.47
CA ILE A 9 2.30 -12.09 12.63
C ILE A 9 1.71 -10.85 11.95
N THR A 10 1.58 -9.74 12.68
CA THR A 10 1.03 -8.51 12.11
C THR A 10 2.00 -7.78 11.18
N SER A 11 3.31 -8.08 11.23
CA SER A 11 4.30 -7.42 10.36
C SER A 11 4.03 -7.56 8.84
N ILE A 12 3.25 -8.57 8.44
CA ILE A 12 2.81 -8.79 7.05
C ILE A 12 1.95 -7.65 6.49
N GLY A 13 1.28 -6.88 7.35
CA GLY A 13 0.54 -5.67 6.97
C GLY A 13 1.25 -4.37 7.35
N GLY A 14 2.51 -4.45 7.77
CA GLY A 14 3.29 -3.30 8.22
C GLY A 14 4.08 -2.61 7.11
N HIS A 15 5.17 -1.95 7.52
CA HIS A 15 6.00 -1.07 6.68
C HIS A 15 6.43 -1.67 5.34
N LEU A 16 6.71 -2.98 5.26
CA LEU A 16 7.07 -3.63 3.99
C LEU A 16 5.97 -3.49 2.92
N ALA A 17 4.72 -3.75 3.31
CA ALA A 17 3.59 -3.66 2.39
C ALA A 17 3.27 -2.19 2.06
N TRP A 18 3.39 -1.29 3.05
CA TRP A 18 3.23 0.15 2.85
C TRP A 18 4.25 0.73 1.86
N THR A 19 5.52 0.36 1.97
CA THR A 19 6.54 0.84 1.03
C THR A 19 6.35 0.26 -0.36
N ALA A 20 5.87 -0.98 -0.49
CA ALA A 20 5.52 -1.58 -1.77
C ALA A 20 4.37 -0.82 -2.46
N ILE A 21 3.30 -0.48 -1.72
CA ILE A 21 2.17 0.30 -2.25
C ILE A 21 2.64 1.71 -2.67
N ALA A 22 3.43 2.40 -1.84
CA ALA A 22 3.95 3.72 -2.18
C ALA A 22 4.87 3.69 -3.42
N GLY A 23 5.73 2.68 -3.52
CA GLY A 23 6.61 2.46 -4.66
C GLY A 23 5.85 2.17 -5.94
N GLY A 24 4.85 1.27 -5.89
CA GLY A 24 4.01 0.97 -7.05
C GLY A 24 3.12 2.15 -7.46
N ALA A 25 2.56 2.89 -6.51
CA ALA A 25 1.82 4.13 -6.81
C ALA A 25 2.71 5.18 -7.49
N LEU A 26 3.98 5.29 -7.09
CA LEU A 26 4.95 6.16 -7.75
C LEU A 26 5.29 5.65 -9.16
N THR A 27 5.42 4.33 -9.35
CA THR A 27 5.61 3.72 -10.68
C THR A 27 4.42 4.03 -11.60
N ILE A 28 3.19 3.88 -11.13
CA ILE A 28 1.96 4.23 -11.88
C ILE A 28 1.93 5.73 -12.20
N ALA A 29 2.31 6.59 -11.25
CA ALA A 29 2.34 8.03 -11.45
C ALA A 29 3.42 8.44 -12.47
N LYS A 30 4.61 7.85 -12.41
CA LYS A 30 5.75 8.12 -13.28
C LYS A 30 5.56 7.54 -14.69
N ARG A 31 5.03 6.31 -14.80
CA ARG A 31 5.03 5.49 -16.02
C ARG A 31 6.44 5.33 -16.62
N ASP A 32 6.55 5.51 -17.93
CA ASP A 32 7.77 5.43 -18.74
C ASP A 32 8.68 6.67 -18.63
N LYS A 33 8.21 7.76 -18.01
CA LYS A 33 8.96 9.02 -17.88
C LYS A 33 10.10 8.93 -16.88
N ASN A 34 11.07 9.83 -16.97
CA ASN A 34 12.09 9.98 -15.91
C ASN A 34 11.45 10.42 -14.58
N LEU A 35 12.07 10.09 -13.45
CA LEU A 35 11.53 10.46 -12.15
C LEU A 35 11.66 11.99 -11.93
N GLU A 36 10.53 12.65 -11.72
CA GLU A 36 10.43 14.06 -11.38
C GLU A 36 9.61 14.26 -10.10
N LEU A 37 9.87 15.36 -9.38
CA LEU A 37 9.11 15.71 -8.17
C LEU A 37 7.61 15.93 -8.46
N SER A 38 7.26 16.30 -9.69
CA SER A 38 5.87 16.46 -10.14
C SER A 38 5.05 15.15 -9.98
N HIS A 39 5.70 13.99 -10.00
CA HIS A 39 5.04 12.69 -9.83
C HIS A 39 4.46 12.47 -8.44
N PHE A 40 5.08 13.05 -7.41
CA PHE A 40 4.57 13.00 -6.04
C PHE A 40 3.31 13.86 -5.85
N MET A 41 3.02 14.76 -6.80
CA MET A 41 1.82 15.59 -6.79
C MET A 41 0.70 15.05 -7.67
N LYS A 42 0.91 13.90 -8.34
CA LYS A 42 -0.14 13.26 -9.14
C LYS A 42 -1.19 12.63 -8.23
N SER A 43 -2.45 12.74 -8.62
CA SER A 43 -3.59 12.25 -7.84
C SER A 43 -3.49 10.75 -7.52
N GLN A 44 -2.94 9.95 -8.44
CA GLN A 44 -2.71 8.53 -8.23
C GLN A 44 -1.76 8.28 -7.06
N PHE A 45 -0.62 8.98 -7.02
CA PHE A 45 0.34 8.85 -5.93
C PHE A 45 -0.25 9.35 -4.62
N ILE A 46 -0.83 10.56 -4.61
CA ILE A 46 -1.41 11.16 -3.41
C ILE A 46 -2.50 10.27 -2.82
N PHE A 47 -3.35 9.68 -3.64
CA PHE A 47 -4.43 8.79 -3.18
C PHE A 47 -3.88 7.60 -2.38
N PHE A 48 -2.99 6.80 -2.97
CA PHE A 48 -2.41 5.64 -2.28
C PHE A 48 -1.49 6.05 -1.12
N PHE A 49 -0.69 7.10 -1.29
CA PHE A 49 0.20 7.58 -0.25
C PHE A 49 -0.55 8.10 0.99
N SER A 50 -1.63 8.86 0.78
CA SER A 50 -2.49 9.32 1.88
C SER A 50 -3.22 8.17 2.56
N SER A 51 -3.65 7.14 1.81
CA SER A 51 -4.23 5.93 2.39
C SER A 51 -3.25 5.22 3.33
N ILE A 52 -1.99 5.05 2.92
CA ILE A 52 -0.93 4.48 3.76
C ILE A 52 -0.75 5.30 5.05
N ILE A 53 -0.71 6.63 4.96
CA ILE A 53 -0.56 7.49 6.14
C ILE A 53 -1.73 7.29 7.12
N LEU A 54 -2.96 7.23 6.60
CA LEU A 54 -4.15 7.00 7.43
C LEU A 54 -4.09 5.62 8.10
N MET A 55 -3.72 4.59 7.36
CA MET A 55 -3.63 3.23 7.88
C MET A 55 -2.50 3.07 8.89
N HIS A 56 -1.38 3.76 8.69
CA HIS A 56 -0.28 3.85 9.66
C HIS A 56 -0.76 4.51 10.95
N ALA A 57 -1.43 5.66 10.85
CA ALA A 57 -2.01 6.34 12.01
C ALA A 57 -3.02 5.46 12.76
N LEU A 58 -3.88 4.73 12.03
CA LEU A 58 -4.83 3.79 12.61
C LEU A 58 -4.16 2.56 13.24
N TRP A 59 -2.96 2.18 12.78
CA TRP A 59 -2.20 1.08 13.36
C TRP A 59 -1.66 1.43 14.75
N ASP A 60 -1.20 2.67 14.93
CA ASP A 60 -0.61 3.16 16.17
C ASP A 60 -1.63 3.72 17.16
N MET A 61 -2.87 3.95 16.72
CA MET A 61 -3.95 4.48 17.55
C MET A 61 -4.57 3.42 18.45
N ASP A 62 -4.77 3.78 19.72
CA ASP A 62 -5.55 3.00 20.68
C ASP A 62 -7.04 3.25 20.47
N LEU A 63 -7.65 2.44 19.61
CA LEU A 63 -9.06 2.54 19.27
C LEU A 63 -9.91 1.72 20.28
N PRO A 64 -11.15 2.14 20.59
CA PRO A 64 -12.05 1.42 21.49
C PRO A 64 -12.68 0.18 20.82
N ILE A 65 -11.86 -0.63 20.14
CA ILE A 65 -12.23 -1.86 19.46
C ILE A 65 -11.24 -2.97 19.82
N ASN A 66 -11.59 -4.22 19.50
CA ASN A 66 -10.68 -5.34 19.75
C ASN A 66 -9.39 -5.20 18.91
N ASN A 67 -8.22 -5.17 19.56
CA ASN A 67 -6.93 -4.99 18.90
C ASN A 67 -6.64 -6.02 17.80
N LEU A 68 -7.05 -7.28 17.98
CA LEU A 68 -6.87 -8.31 16.95
C LEU A 68 -7.76 -8.04 15.74
N LEU A 69 -9.00 -7.60 15.98
CA LEU A 69 -9.92 -7.21 14.91
C LEU A 69 -9.41 -5.99 14.15
N GLN A 70 -8.92 -4.96 14.85
CA GLN A 70 -8.29 -3.78 14.26
C GLN A 70 -7.14 -4.18 13.33
N MET A 71 -6.21 -5.00 13.83
CA MET A 71 -5.06 -5.46 13.06
C MET A 71 -5.50 -6.31 11.85
N ALA A 72 -6.47 -7.21 12.02
CA ALA A 72 -6.98 -8.04 10.93
C ALA A 72 -7.59 -7.19 9.80
N VAL A 73 -8.41 -6.18 10.16
CA VAL A 73 -9.02 -5.26 9.19
C VAL A 73 -7.94 -4.45 8.47
N LEU A 74 -6.98 -3.88 9.19
CA LEU A 74 -5.89 -3.12 8.57
C LEU A 74 -5.06 -3.98 7.62
N ILE A 75 -4.71 -5.22 8.01
CA ILE A 75 -3.98 -6.14 7.14
C ILE A 75 -4.78 -6.44 5.85
N ILE A 76 -6.07 -6.73 5.96
CA ILE A 76 -6.93 -6.98 4.79
C ILE A 76 -6.94 -5.76 3.84
N LEU A 77 -7.07 -4.56 4.39
CA LEU A 77 -7.07 -3.33 3.61
C LEU A 77 -5.73 -3.12 2.90
N VAL A 78 -4.60 -3.31 3.59
CA VAL A 78 -3.25 -3.14 3.01
C VAL A 78 -3.05 -4.10 1.85
N TRP A 79 -3.41 -5.37 2.05
CA TRP A 79 -3.28 -6.39 1.01
C TRP A 79 -4.22 -6.13 -0.18
N THR A 80 -5.41 -5.57 0.07
CA THR A 80 -6.31 -5.16 -1.01
C THR A 80 -5.66 -4.09 -1.88
N GLU A 81 -5.10 -3.03 -1.29
CA GLU A 81 -4.38 -2.00 -2.05
C GLU A 81 -3.17 -2.55 -2.79
N LEU A 82 -2.41 -3.44 -2.13
CA LEU A 82 -1.25 -4.10 -2.74
C LEU A 82 -1.67 -4.88 -4.00
N PHE A 83 -2.77 -5.64 -3.95
CA PHE A 83 -3.28 -6.36 -5.12
C PHE A 83 -3.82 -5.42 -6.20
N VAL A 84 -4.43 -4.29 -5.83
CA VAL A 84 -4.87 -3.27 -6.79
C VAL A 84 -3.68 -2.72 -7.59
N ILE A 85 -2.60 -2.36 -6.90
CA ILE A 85 -1.36 -1.86 -7.53
C ILE A 85 -0.74 -2.93 -8.44
N ILE A 86 -0.54 -4.14 -7.94
CA ILE A 86 0.04 -5.24 -8.73
C ILE A 86 -0.80 -5.51 -10.00
N ASN A 87 -2.12 -5.52 -9.88
CA ASN A 87 -3.00 -5.73 -11.02
C ASN A 87 -2.95 -4.57 -12.03
N ALA A 88 -2.82 -3.33 -11.56
CA ALA A 88 -2.65 -2.17 -12.43
C ALA A 88 -1.33 -2.25 -13.22
N ASP A 89 -0.22 -2.57 -12.54
CA ASP A 89 1.10 -2.70 -13.18
C ASP A 89 1.14 -3.86 -14.18
N LEU A 90 0.57 -5.02 -13.82
CA LEU A 90 0.47 -6.18 -14.72
C LEU A 90 -0.35 -5.86 -15.99
N LYS A 91 -1.44 -5.10 -15.85
CA LYS A 91 -2.23 -4.64 -17.00
C LYS A 91 -1.46 -3.68 -17.89
N GLU A 92 -0.69 -2.77 -17.32
CA GLU A 92 0.15 -1.83 -18.08
C GLU A 92 1.22 -2.57 -18.88
N ILE A 93 1.94 -3.51 -18.26
CA ILE A 93 2.95 -4.34 -18.92
C ILE A 93 2.32 -5.20 -20.03
N THR A 94 1.15 -5.79 -19.76
CA THR A 94 0.44 -6.62 -20.74
C THR A 94 0.03 -5.78 -21.94
N ARG A 95 -0.50 -4.58 -21.72
CA ARG A 95 -0.88 -3.66 -22.79
C ARG A 95 0.32 -3.25 -23.63
N TYR A 96 1.43 -2.90 -23.00
CA TYR A 96 2.68 -2.55 -23.70
C TYR A 96 3.24 -3.73 -24.51
N LYS A 97 3.17 -4.96 -23.98
CA LYS A 97 3.72 -6.15 -24.64
C LYS A 97 2.93 -6.57 -25.89
N TYR A 98 1.62 -6.37 -25.90
CA TYR A 98 0.73 -6.82 -26.99
C TYR A 98 0.26 -5.70 -27.92
N ASP A 99 0.69 -4.46 -27.70
CA ASP A 99 0.43 -3.28 -28.55
C ASP A 99 -1.07 -3.05 -28.85
N VAL A 100 -1.92 -3.26 -27.83
CA VAL A 100 -3.38 -3.05 -27.87
C VAL A 100 -3.81 -1.76 -27.17
#